data_AF-A0A7V4SX62-F1
#
_entry.id   AF-A0A7V4SX62-F1
#
_cell.length_a   1.000
_cell.length_b   1.000
_cell.length_c   1.000
_cell.angle_alpha   90.00
_cell.angle_beta   90.00
_cell.angle_gamma   90.00
#
_symmetry.space_group_name_H-M   'P 1'
#
loop_
_entity.id
_entity.type
_entity.pdbx_description
1 polymer ?
#
loop_
_entity_poly.entity_id
_entity_poly.type
_entity_poly.pdbx_seq_one_letter_code
_entity_poly.pdbx_strand_id
1 'polypeptide(L)'
;MAAIKAGDRVRVIAREVTSEDSKSGLYYSYFGGLTGSVDRIYDDGSVCVDVDLDSLSDEIRSRHLAMQETEQQRWLASLSDEVRNRLTAEQRQLKMSYRILVSKNDLEPLKSDKPRGSAKDQHAKNADSSSDSPKGSKASSPSAEPSQSSTEQHAAQPTKPKPPKKEEPPKRLSEADLAAAEEAFLRSRLQRS
;
A
#
# COMPACT_ATOMS: atom_id res chain seq x y z
N MET A 1 32.98 -1.06 10.71
CA MET A 1 31.56 -1.31 10.36
C MET A 1 31.41 -2.77 10.02
N ALA A 2 30.41 -3.46 10.56
CA ALA A 2 30.16 -4.85 10.26
C ALA A 2 29.90 -5.03 8.75
N ALA A 3 30.50 -6.04 8.14
CA ALA A 3 30.28 -6.34 6.73
C ALA A 3 28.89 -6.98 6.58
N ILE A 4 27.90 -6.17 6.21
CA ILE A 4 26.54 -6.61 5.88
C ILE A 4 26.58 -7.52 4.66
N LYS A 5 25.94 -8.68 4.73
CA LYS A 5 25.82 -9.64 3.62
C LYS A 5 24.37 -9.78 3.18
N ALA A 6 24.17 -10.29 1.96
CA ALA A 6 22.85 -10.69 1.49
C ALA A 6 22.28 -11.79 2.42
N GLY A 7 21.03 -11.64 2.82
CA GLY A 7 20.33 -12.51 3.77
C GLY A 7 20.44 -12.09 5.24
N ASP A 8 21.27 -11.11 5.60
CA ASP A 8 21.35 -10.64 6.98
C ASP A 8 20.12 -9.82 7.37
N ARG A 9 19.71 -9.96 8.64
CA ARG A 9 18.69 -9.11 9.25
C ARG A 9 19.27 -7.74 9.57
N VAL A 10 18.62 -6.71 9.06
CA VAL A 10 19.06 -5.31 9.22
C VAL A 10 17.92 -4.44 9.70
N ARG A 11 18.29 -3.33 10.34
CA ARG A 11 17.40 -2.22 10.67
C ARG A 11 17.94 -0.95 10.06
N VAL A 12 17.04 -0.14 9.53
CA VAL A 12 17.38 1.18 9.01
C VAL A 12 17.52 2.15 10.19
N ILE A 13 18.65 2.86 10.25
CA ILE A 13 18.92 3.84 11.29
C ILE A 13 18.00 5.05 11.08
N ALA A 14 17.37 5.52 12.16
CA ALA A 14 16.64 6.78 12.14
C ALA A 14 17.63 7.94 12.24
N ARG A 15 17.86 8.65 11.14
CA ARG A 15 18.63 9.89 11.05
C ARG A 15 17.83 11.04 10.44
N GLU A 16 18.36 12.26 10.56
CA GLU A 16 17.82 13.42 9.84
C GLU A 16 18.11 13.30 8.34
N VAL A 17 17.14 13.69 7.52
CA VAL A 17 17.28 13.65 6.05
C VAL A 17 18.27 14.73 5.63
N THR A 18 19.38 14.33 5.02
CA THR A 18 20.37 15.27 4.51
C THR A 18 20.00 15.77 3.10
N SER A 19 20.68 16.82 2.62
CA SER A 19 20.49 17.30 1.24
C SER A 19 20.95 16.28 0.18
N GLU A 20 21.86 15.38 0.54
CA GLU A 20 22.30 14.28 -0.34
C GLU A 20 21.25 13.18 -0.42
N ASP A 21 20.55 12.89 0.68
CA ASP A 21 19.43 11.94 0.71
C ASP A 21 18.26 12.42 -0.13
N SER A 22 17.94 13.72 -0.05
CA SER A 22 16.88 14.33 -0.88
C SER A 22 17.17 14.23 -2.39
N LYS A 23 18.45 14.19 -2.78
CA LYS A 23 18.88 14.07 -4.18
C LYS A 23 19.00 12.63 -4.65
N SER A 24 19.52 11.76 -3.80
CA SER A 24 19.73 10.34 -4.11
C SER A 24 18.47 9.51 -3.97
N GLY A 25 17.50 9.94 -3.15
CA GLY A 25 16.30 9.18 -2.83
C GLY A 25 16.58 7.91 -2.01
N LEU A 26 17.79 7.76 -1.47
CA LEU A 26 18.21 6.56 -0.73
C LEU A 26 17.75 6.56 0.74
N TYR A 27 17.34 7.71 1.27
CA TYR A 27 16.84 7.78 2.64
C TYR A 27 15.69 8.77 2.75
N TYR A 28 14.65 8.34 3.46
CA TYR A 28 13.54 9.19 3.89
C TYR A 28 13.33 8.99 5.39
N SER A 29 12.83 10.03 6.06
CA SER A 29 12.58 10.00 7.51
C SER A 29 11.73 8.81 7.96
N TYR A 30 10.71 8.45 7.18
CA TYR A 30 9.81 7.33 7.47
C TYR A 30 10.42 5.94 7.21
N PHE A 31 11.64 5.86 6.65
CA PHE A 31 12.39 4.60 6.61
C PHE A 31 13.09 4.30 7.93
N GLY A 32 13.31 5.32 8.76
CA GLY A 32 13.95 5.15 10.06
C GLY A 32 13.21 4.14 10.93
N GLY A 33 13.94 3.15 11.44
CA GLY A 33 13.41 2.13 12.33
C GLY A 33 12.78 0.90 11.65
N LEU A 34 12.63 0.90 10.32
CA LEU A 34 12.17 -0.28 9.57
C LEU A 34 13.15 -1.44 9.71
N THR A 35 12.62 -2.66 9.80
CA THR A 35 13.41 -3.88 9.89
C THR A 35 13.15 -4.76 8.68
N GLY A 36 14.17 -5.49 8.26
CA GLY A 36 14.05 -6.35 7.10
C GLY A 36 15.24 -7.28 6.92
N SER A 37 15.31 -7.86 5.73
CA SER A 37 16.42 -8.69 5.29
C SER A 37 17.04 -8.14 4.03
N VAL A 38 18.36 -8.23 3.92
CA VAL A 38 19.07 -7.76 2.73
C VAL A 38 18.83 -8.74 1.58
N ASP A 39 18.26 -8.25 0.48
CA ASP A 39 18.06 -9.06 -0.73
C ASP A 39 19.30 -8.97 -1.63
N ARG A 40 19.70 -7.74 -1.98
CA ARG A 40 20.84 -7.48 -2.88
C ARG A 40 21.65 -6.28 -2.41
N ILE A 41 22.95 -6.34 -2.66
CA ILE A 41 23.90 -5.25 -2.42
C ILE A 41 24.45 -4.87 -3.78
N TYR A 42 24.42 -3.58 -4.11
CA TYR A 42 24.95 -3.02 -5.33
C TYR A 42 26.36 -2.44 -5.10
N ASP A 43 27.13 -2.34 -6.18
CA ASP A 43 28.54 -1.89 -6.14
C ASP A 43 28.69 -0.40 -5.82
N ASP A 44 27.64 0.39 -6.05
CA ASP A 44 27.55 1.82 -5.71
C ASP A 44 27.37 2.07 -4.19
N GLY A 45 27.23 1.00 -3.40
CA GLY A 45 26.97 1.08 -1.96
C GLY A 45 25.49 1.16 -1.59
N SER A 46 24.58 1.04 -2.55
CA SER A 46 23.14 0.91 -2.31
C SER A 46 22.78 -0.54 -1.96
N VAL A 47 21.79 -0.72 -1.09
CA VAL A 47 21.36 -2.01 -0.58
C VAL A 47 19.84 -2.13 -0.69
N CYS A 48 19.38 -3.17 -1.36
CA CYS A 48 17.96 -3.50 -1.45
C CYS A 48 17.57 -4.37 -0.24
N VAL A 49 16.64 -3.85 0.56
CA VAL A 49 16.13 -4.51 1.76
C VAL A 49 14.68 -4.91 1.52
N ASP A 50 14.35 -6.18 1.74
CA ASP A 50 12.97 -6.65 1.84
C ASP A 50 12.48 -6.38 3.27
N VAL A 51 11.54 -5.45 3.39
CA VAL A 51 11.05 -4.92 4.67
C VAL A 51 9.97 -5.83 5.23
N ASP A 52 10.03 -6.11 6.52
CA ASP A 52 8.99 -6.84 7.22
C ASP A 52 7.72 -5.97 7.31
N LEU A 53 6.58 -6.49 6.87
CA LEU A 53 5.30 -5.75 6.87
C LEU A 53 4.85 -5.30 8.27
N ASP A 54 5.30 -5.99 9.31
CA ASP A 54 4.99 -5.64 10.70
C ASP A 54 5.83 -4.47 11.23
N SER A 55 6.90 -4.10 10.52
CA SER A 55 7.71 -2.91 10.84
C SER A 55 7.18 -1.64 10.17
N LEU A 56 6.30 -1.78 9.19
CA LEU A 56 5.65 -0.65 8.50
C LEU A 56 4.58 -0.01 9.39
N SER A 57 4.30 1.27 9.16
CA SER A 57 3.16 1.93 9.78
C SER A 57 1.84 1.33 9.27
N ASP A 58 0.79 1.39 10.09
CA ASP A 58 -0.52 0.82 9.77
C ASP A 58 -1.10 1.35 8.46
N GLU A 59 -0.87 2.63 8.16
CA GLU A 59 -1.32 3.25 6.90
C GLU A 59 -0.61 2.65 5.68
N ILE A 60 0.72 2.54 5.73
CA ILE A 60 1.51 1.99 4.61
C ILE A 60 1.20 0.51 4.44
N ARG A 61 1.08 -0.23 5.55
CA ARG A 61 0.70 -1.64 5.57
C ARG A 61 -0.69 -1.84 4.94
N SER A 62 -1.67 -1.07 5.36
CA SER A 62 -3.04 -1.13 4.84
C SER A 62 -3.07 -0.86 3.34
N ARG A 63 -2.37 0.18 2.87
CA ARG A 63 -2.24 0.50 1.45
C ARG A 63 -1.57 -0.63 0.66
N HIS A 64 -0.50 -1.23 1.20
CA HIS A 64 0.20 -2.34 0.56
C HIS A 64 -0.70 -3.57 0.42
N LEU A 65 -1.47 -3.91 1.47
CA LEU A 65 -2.43 -5.02 1.44
C LEU A 65 -3.58 -4.76 0.45
N ALA A 66 -4.11 -3.53 0.39
CA ALA A 66 -5.15 -3.16 -0.57
C ALA A 66 -4.64 -3.25 -2.02
N MET A 67 -3.40 -2.82 -2.27
CA MET A 67 -2.76 -2.99 -3.59
C MET A 67 -2.56 -4.47 -3.93
N GLN A 68 -2.10 -5.27 -2.96
CA GLN A 68 -1.93 -6.71 -3.13
C GLN A 68 -3.26 -7.41 -3.46
N GLU A 69 -4.35 -7.05 -2.78
CA GLU A 69 -5.68 -7.59 -3.06
C GLU A 69 -6.16 -7.19 -4.45
N THR A 70 -5.96 -5.94 -4.85
CA THR A 70 -6.35 -5.46 -6.19
C THR A 70 -5.60 -6.20 -7.29
N GLU A 71 -4.29 -6.38 -7.14
CA GLU A 71 -3.47 -7.13 -8.09
C GLU A 71 -3.79 -8.62 -8.05
N GLN A 72 -4.10 -9.19 -6.88
CA GLN A 72 -4.58 -10.57 -6.75
C GLN A 72 -5.90 -10.76 -7.50
N GLN A 73 -6.86 -9.85 -7.32
CA GLN A 73 -8.14 -9.89 -8.02
C GLN A 73 -7.95 -9.73 -9.53
N ARG A 74 -7.11 -8.80 -9.97
CA ARG A 74 -6.78 -8.62 -11.40
C ARG A 74 -6.09 -9.85 -11.99
N TRP A 75 -5.16 -10.43 -11.25
CA TRP A 75 -4.46 -11.64 -11.68
C TRP A 75 -5.40 -12.84 -11.74
N LEU A 76 -6.26 -13.04 -10.74
CA LEU A 76 -7.30 -14.06 -10.81
C LEU A 76 -8.23 -13.77 -12.00
N ALA A 77 -8.69 -12.53 -12.17
CA ALA A 77 -9.56 -12.09 -13.26
C ALA A 77 -8.98 -12.39 -14.67
N SER A 78 -7.65 -12.39 -14.82
CA SER A 78 -7.00 -12.71 -16.09
C SER A 78 -6.85 -14.22 -16.37
N LEU A 79 -7.01 -15.07 -15.36
CA LEU A 79 -6.99 -16.53 -15.52
C LEU A 79 -8.37 -17.07 -15.95
N SER A 80 -8.38 -18.17 -16.70
CA SER A 80 -9.60 -18.91 -17.00
C SER A 80 -10.12 -19.68 -15.78
N ASP A 81 -11.43 -19.99 -15.76
CA ASP A 81 -12.06 -20.65 -14.60
C ASP A 81 -11.50 -22.06 -14.33
N GLU A 82 -11.06 -22.78 -15.37
CA GLU A 82 -10.36 -24.06 -15.23
C GLU A 82 -9.04 -23.92 -14.48
N VAL A 83 -8.25 -22.89 -14.79
CA VAL A 83 -6.95 -22.64 -14.15
C VAL A 83 -7.17 -22.15 -12.72
N ARG A 84 -8.15 -21.27 -12.49
CA ARG A 84 -8.51 -20.80 -11.14
C ARG A 84 -8.89 -21.97 -10.24
N ASN A 85 -9.71 -22.91 -10.72
CA ASN A 85 -10.14 -24.06 -9.94
C ASN A 85 -9.01 -25.05 -9.64
N ARG A 86 -7.97 -25.10 -10.49
CA ARG A 86 -6.78 -25.92 -10.24
C ARG A 86 -5.84 -25.33 -9.18
N LEU A 87 -5.86 -24.01 -8.96
CA LEU A 87 -5.03 -23.35 -7.96
C LEU A 87 -5.54 -23.61 -6.55
N THR A 88 -4.64 -24.01 -5.66
CA THR A 88 -4.89 -24.09 -4.21
C THR A 88 -5.02 -22.71 -3.57
N ALA A 89 -5.60 -22.61 -2.37
CA ALA A 89 -5.77 -21.32 -1.69
C ALA A 89 -4.43 -20.57 -1.50
N GLU A 90 -3.35 -21.29 -1.20
CA GLU A 90 -2.01 -20.71 -1.07
C GLU A 90 -1.47 -20.20 -2.42
N GLN A 91 -1.70 -20.94 -3.50
CA GLN A 91 -1.28 -20.51 -4.84
C GLN A 91 -2.12 -19.35 -5.40
N ARG A 92 -3.37 -19.23 -4.95
CA ARG A 92 -4.22 -18.07 -5.27
C ARG A 92 -3.75 -16.82 -4.51
N GLN A 93 -2.97 -16.97 -3.44
CA GLN A 93 -2.47 -15.86 -2.65
C GLN A 93 -1.30 -15.20 -3.38
N LEU A 94 -1.52 -13.98 -3.87
CA LEU A 94 -0.45 -13.14 -4.35
C LEU A 94 0.22 -12.47 -3.14
N LYS A 95 1.51 -12.71 -2.92
CA LYS A 95 2.29 -12.02 -1.88
C LYS A 95 3.20 -10.98 -2.53
N MET A 96 2.98 -9.70 -2.24
CA MET A 96 3.85 -8.62 -2.68
C MET A 96 4.89 -8.33 -1.59
N SER A 97 6.16 -8.35 -1.96
CA SER A 97 7.26 -7.90 -1.09
C SER A 97 7.35 -6.37 -1.12
N TYR A 98 7.61 -5.77 0.04
CA TYR A 98 7.86 -4.33 0.16
C TYR A 98 9.37 -4.09 0.22
N ARG A 99 9.96 -3.79 -0.93
CA ARG A 99 11.41 -3.63 -1.08
C ARG A 99 11.77 -2.16 -1.14
N ILE A 100 12.76 -1.75 -0.36
CA ILE A 100 13.32 -0.39 -0.39
C ILE A 100 14.79 -0.44 -0.76
N LEU A 101 15.28 0.64 -1.37
CA LEU A 101 16.69 0.84 -1.66
C LEU A 101 17.24 1.87 -0.67
N VAL A 102 18.27 1.50 0.07
CA VAL A 102 18.88 2.35 1.11
C VAL A 102 20.40 2.32 1.02
N SER A 103 21.07 3.34 1.57
CA SER A 103 22.54 3.34 1.62
C SER A 103 23.05 2.31 2.63
N LYS A 104 24.18 1.66 2.32
CA LYS A 104 24.88 0.76 3.26
C LYS A 104 25.23 1.43 4.59
N ASN A 105 25.43 2.75 4.60
CA ASN A 105 25.78 3.50 5.81
C ASN A 105 24.61 3.65 6.78
N ASP A 106 23.37 3.47 6.31
CA ASP A 106 22.13 3.64 7.07
C ASP A 106 21.57 2.34 7.61
N LEU A 107 22.36 1.27 7.52
CA LEU A 107 21.96 -0.06 7.94
C LEU A 107 22.75 -0.49 9.17
N GLU A 108 22.01 -0.86 10.21
CA GLU A 108 22.54 -1.58 11.36
C GLU A 108 22.17 -3.05 11.24
N PRO A 109 23.16 -3.98 11.32
CA PRO A 109 22.82 -5.39 11.44
C PRO A 109 22.12 -5.61 12.77
N LEU A 110 20.89 -6.12 12.73
CA LEU A 110 20.33 -6.76 13.91
C LEU A 110 21.15 -8.03 14.09
N LYS A 111 22.06 -8.03 15.06
CA LYS A 111 22.60 -9.26 15.63
C LYS A 111 21.43 -10.05 16.17
N SER A 112 20.80 -10.81 15.29
CA SER A 112 20.09 -12.01 15.67
C SER A 112 21.19 -12.97 16.10
N ASP A 113 21.30 -13.19 17.41
CA ASP A 113 22.04 -14.33 17.94
C ASP A 113 21.57 -15.57 17.18
N LYS A 114 22.45 -16.07 16.31
CA LYS A 114 22.25 -17.28 15.51
C LYS A 114 22.63 -18.49 16.38
N PRO A 115 22.16 -19.73 16.12
CA PRO A 115 20.99 -20.23 15.36
C PRO A 115 20.11 -21.22 16.18
N ARG A 116 18.90 -21.53 15.71
CA ARG A 116 18.29 -22.87 15.92
C ARG A 116 17.94 -23.37 14.52
N GLY A 117 18.79 -24.14 13.83
CA GLY A 117 19.31 -25.41 14.29
C GLY A 117 18.21 -26.44 14.11
N SER A 118 18.18 -27.07 12.94
CA SER A 118 17.39 -28.26 12.63
C SER A 118 17.50 -29.31 13.74
N ALA A 119 16.37 -29.65 14.37
CA ALA A 119 16.25 -30.84 15.21
C ALA A 119 14.97 -31.58 14.81
N LYS A 120 15.23 -32.72 14.17
CA LYS A 120 14.31 -33.82 13.90
C LYS A 120 14.07 -34.59 15.21
N ASP A 121 12.89 -35.20 15.31
CA ASP A 121 12.50 -36.28 16.24
C ASP A 121 12.17 -35.97 17.71
N GLN A 122 10.90 -36.25 18.06
CA GLN A 122 10.35 -37.02 19.21
C GLN A 122 9.02 -36.39 19.67
N HIS A 123 7.87 -36.94 19.28
CA HIS A 123 7.15 -38.05 19.92
C HIS A 123 6.63 -37.74 21.35
N ALA A 124 5.37 -37.30 21.43
CA ALA A 124 4.39 -37.59 22.50
C ALA A 124 3.02 -37.11 21.98
N LYS A 125 2.11 -37.97 21.49
CA LYS A 125 1.16 -38.81 22.26
C LYS A 125 0.51 -38.09 23.44
N ASN A 126 -0.75 -37.69 23.23
CA ASN A 126 -1.94 -37.86 24.09
C ASN A 126 -3.14 -37.39 23.23
N ALA A 127 -4.01 -38.25 22.68
CA ALA A 127 -5.09 -38.98 23.36
C ALA A 127 -5.93 -38.02 24.22
N ASP A 128 -7.03 -37.48 23.69
CA ASP A 128 -8.39 -38.05 23.72
C ASP A 128 -9.21 -37.35 24.81
N SER A 129 -10.16 -36.51 24.40
CA SER A 129 -11.35 -36.23 25.19
C SER A 129 -12.46 -35.76 24.25
N SER A 130 -13.31 -36.72 23.94
CA SER A 130 -14.62 -36.67 23.31
C SER A 130 -15.66 -35.77 24.00
N SER A 131 -16.72 -35.48 23.24
CA SER A 131 -18.07 -35.01 23.63
C SER A 131 -18.16 -33.53 24.04
N ASP A 132 -19.19 -32.76 23.68
CA ASP A 132 -20.59 -33.13 23.54
C ASP A 132 -21.35 -32.02 22.76
N SER A 133 -22.35 -32.39 21.95
CA SER A 133 -23.35 -31.48 21.35
C SER A 133 -24.69 -31.69 22.06
N PRO A 134 -25.49 -30.63 22.24
CA PRO A 134 -26.85 -30.63 21.65
C PRO A 134 -27.29 -29.22 21.20
N LYS A 135 -27.86 -29.00 20.01
CA LYS A 135 -29.22 -29.28 19.50
C LYS A 135 -30.37 -28.53 20.21
N GLY A 136 -31.02 -27.61 19.48
CA GLY A 136 -32.35 -27.03 19.79
C GLY A 136 -32.58 -25.71 19.02
N SER A 137 -33.23 -25.71 17.84
CA SER A 137 -34.66 -25.38 17.63
C SER A 137 -35.04 -24.00 18.19
N LYS A 138 -35.63 -23.02 17.47
CA LYS A 138 -36.90 -23.09 16.74
C LYS A 138 -37.20 -21.73 16.08
N ALA A 139 -38.02 -21.78 15.03
CA ALA A 139 -38.56 -20.73 14.17
C ALA A 139 -39.02 -19.40 14.83
N SER A 140 -39.11 -18.32 14.02
CA SER A 140 -40.37 -17.63 13.65
C SER A 140 -40.10 -16.31 12.89
N SER A 141 -40.47 -16.25 11.60
CA SER A 141 -40.98 -15.01 10.98
C SER A 141 -42.46 -14.85 11.40
N PRO A 142 -43.04 -13.64 11.45
CA PRO A 142 -43.68 -13.11 10.22
C PRO A 142 -43.69 -11.58 10.04
N SER A 143 -44.06 -11.20 8.82
CA SER A 143 -44.49 -9.90 8.29
C SER A 143 -45.28 -8.98 9.22
N ALA A 144 -45.11 -7.67 9.04
CA ALA A 144 -46.19 -6.74 8.67
C ALA A 144 -45.68 -5.30 8.43
N GLU A 145 -45.76 -4.82 7.19
CA GLU A 145 -46.11 -3.42 6.88
C GLU A 145 -47.56 -3.18 7.35
N PRO A 146 -47.93 -1.95 7.78
CA PRO A 146 -48.43 -0.97 6.80
C PRO A 146 -48.23 0.53 7.15
N SER A 147 -48.04 1.32 6.08
CA SER A 147 -48.72 2.59 5.75
C SER A 147 -48.86 3.78 6.72
N GLN A 148 -48.60 4.96 6.12
CA GLN A 148 -49.29 6.27 6.28
C GLN A 148 -48.96 7.10 7.53
N SER A 149 -48.94 8.43 7.53
CA SER A 149 -48.87 9.49 6.51
C SER A 149 -48.89 10.84 7.26
N SER A 150 -48.33 11.89 6.65
CA SER A 150 -48.84 13.28 6.65
C SER A 150 -48.48 14.29 7.77
N THR A 151 -48.15 15.49 7.28
CA THR A 151 -48.39 16.85 7.84
C THR A 151 -47.36 17.33 8.87
N GLU A 152 -46.58 18.41 8.66
CA GLU A 152 -46.98 19.83 8.50
C GLU A 152 -45.77 20.62 7.93
N GLN A 153 -45.80 21.19 6.71
CA GLN A 153 -46.05 22.61 6.38
C GLN A 153 -45.42 23.64 7.35
N HIS A 154 -44.30 24.27 6.98
CA HIS A 154 -44.20 25.54 6.21
C HIS A 154 -44.88 26.76 6.85
N ALA A 155 -44.07 27.63 7.46
CA ALA A 155 -44.33 29.08 7.48
C ALA A 155 -43.02 29.89 7.62
N ALA A 156 -42.98 31.00 6.87
CA ALA A 156 -42.05 32.14 6.93
C ALA A 156 -40.71 32.08 6.13
N GLN A 157 -40.79 32.48 4.86
CA GLN A 157 -39.81 33.42 4.24
C GLN A 157 -40.01 34.85 4.83
N PRO A 158 -39.19 35.90 4.53
CA PRO A 158 -37.92 35.98 3.77
C PRO A 158 -36.83 36.85 4.45
N THR A 159 -35.55 36.51 4.31
CA THR A 159 -34.50 37.53 4.12
C THR A 159 -33.48 37.04 3.11
N LYS A 160 -33.20 37.88 2.10
CA LYS A 160 -32.25 37.64 1.02
C LYS A 160 -30.81 37.66 1.56
N PRO A 161 -29.97 36.67 1.17
CA PRO A 161 -28.59 36.94 0.86
C PRO A 161 -28.25 36.57 -0.59
N LYS A 162 -27.54 37.51 -1.21
CA LYS A 162 -26.93 37.52 -2.53
C LYS A 162 -26.20 36.21 -2.87
N PRO A 163 -26.40 35.61 -4.07
CA PRO A 163 -25.67 34.41 -4.46
C PRO A 163 -24.18 34.72 -4.68
N PRO A 164 -23.27 33.86 -4.19
CA PRO A 164 -21.84 33.98 -4.49
C PRO A 164 -21.57 33.71 -5.97
N LYS A 165 -20.65 34.49 -6.52
CA LYS A 165 -20.11 34.44 -7.89
C LYS A 165 -19.72 33.00 -8.24
N LYS A 166 -20.24 32.50 -9.36
CA LYS A 166 -19.65 31.36 -10.09
C LYS A 166 -18.19 31.70 -10.41
N GLU A 167 -17.25 31.00 -9.82
CA GLU A 167 -15.87 30.93 -10.33
C GLU A 167 -15.89 30.04 -11.57
N GLU A 168 -15.52 30.62 -12.72
CA GLU A 168 -15.35 29.89 -13.97
C GLU A 168 -14.23 28.85 -13.81
N PRO A 169 -14.40 27.62 -14.34
CA PRO A 169 -13.28 26.68 -14.43
C PRO A 169 -12.17 27.30 -15.28
N PRO A 170 -10.88 27.06 -14.96
CA PRO A 170 -9.77 27.65 -15.72
C PRO A 170 -9.93 27.29 -17.20
N LYS A 171 -10.07 28.31 -18.05
CA LYS A 171 -10.07 28.17 -19.51
C LYS A 171 -8.78 27.46 -19.91
N ARG A 172 -8.90 26.18 -20.29
CA ARG A 172 -7.83 25.47 -20.97
C ARG A 172 -7.55 26.23 -22.26
N LEU A 173 -6.31 26.67 -22.44
CA LEU A 173 -5.85 27.25 -23.70
C LEU A 173 -6.21 26.26 -24.82
N SER A 174 -6.88 26.76 -25.85
CA SER A 174 -7.24 25.91 -26.99
C SER A 174 -6.00 25.56 -27.80
N GLU A 175 -6.05 24.49 -28.59
CA GLU A 175 -4.94 24.13 -29.49
C GLU A 175 -4.57 25.29 -30.43
N ALA A 176 -5.55 26.10 -30.82
CA ALA A 176 -5.33 27.29 -31.63
C ALA A 176 -4.50 28.36 -30.90
N ASP A 177 -4.72 28.54 -29.59
CA ASP A 177 -3.96 29.50 -28.78
C ASP A 177 -2.51 29.05 -28.60
N LEU A 178 -2.28 27.73 -28.46
CA LEU A 178 -0.94 27.15 -28.36
C LEU A 178 -0.18 27.26 -29.69
N ALA A 179 -0.84 26.98 -30.82
CA ALA A 179 -0.24 27.10 -32.15
C ALA A 179 0.15 28.56 -32.49
N ALA A 180 -0.70 29.52 -32.14
CA ALA A 180 -0.40 30.95 -32.34
C ALA A 180 0.79 31.41 -31.49
N ALA A 181 0.92 30.92 -30.26
CA ALA A 181 2.05 31.21 -29.39
C ALA A 181 3.36 30.63 -29.93
N GLU A 182 3.32 29.42 -30.49
CA GLU A 182 4.49 28.76 -31.08
C GLU A 182 4.97 29.47 -32.36
N GLU A 183 4.05 29.91 -33.23
CA GLU A 183 4.41 30.67 -34.44
C GLU A 183 5.04 32.03 -34.09
N ALA A 184 4.48 32.74 -33.09
CA ALA A 184 5.03 34.00 -32.62
C ALA A 184 6.45 33.83 -32.05
N PHE A 185 6.68 32.74 -31.30
CA PHE A 185 7.99 32.41 -30.77
C PHE A 185 9.01 32.15 -31.89
N LEU A 186 8.65 31.35 -32.89
CA LEU A 186 9.52 31.06 -34.03
C LEU A 186 9.86 32.31 -34.85
N ARG A 187 8.90 33.21 -35.09
CA ARG A 187 9.15 34.49 -35.76
C ARG A 187 10.10 35.39 -34.96
N SER A 188 9.92 35.48 -33.64
CA SER A 188 10.80 36.28 -32.79
C SER A 188 12.25 35.77 -32.78
N ARG A 189 12.43 34.44 -32.89
CA ARG A 189 13.74 33.79 -32.94
C ARG A 189 14.45 34.05 -34.27
N LEU A 190 13.71 34.03 -35.38
CA LEU A 190 14.23 34.33 -36.71
C LEU A 190 14.59 35.81 -36.89
N GLN A 191 13.93 36.72 -36.19
CA GLN A 191 14.29 38.15 -36.20
C GLN A 191 15.50 38.49 -35.32
N ARG A 192 15.92 37.57 -34.43
CA ARG A 192 17.10 37.74 -33.57
C ARG A 192 18.38 37.12 -34.12
N SER A 193 18.32 36.42 -35.25
CA SER A 193 19.48 35.94 -36.02
C SER A 193 19.78 36.89 -37.17
#